data_AF-V7BMW4-F1
#
_entry.id   AF-V7BMW4-F1
#
_cell.length_a   1.000
_cell.length_b   1.000
_cell.length_c   1.000
_cell.angle_alpha   90.00
_cell.angle_beta   90.00
_cell.angle_gamma   90.00
#
_symmetry.space_group_name_H-M   'P 1'
#
loop_
_entity.id
_entity.type
_entity.pdbx_description
1 polymer ?
#
loop_
_entity_poly.entity_id
_entity_poly.type
_entity_poly.pdbx_seq_one_letter_code
_entity_poly.pdbx_strand_id
1 'polypeptide(L)'
;MMRRDEFCAPKIPTLVDLCVQKVIDNVRYLGNVGYVDQHLLERILPHCTVDQLMNVEKSTKGRDLSPVTDKLWKKFFEKQFGTNSTNEVIKKMKEKKVSFKWVQLYEAKGKEMAQAENEALDRIKQLYQKEDA
;
A
#
# COMPACT_ATOMS: atom_id res chain seq x y z
N MET A 1 -35.00 11.39 22.87
CA MET A 1 -35.08 10.24 21.94
C MET A 1 -33.66 9.81 21.59
N MET A 2 -33.13 8.78 22.25
CA MET A 2 -31.88 8.14 21.82
C MET A 2 -32.19 7.25 20.60
N ARG A 3 -31.42 7.43 19.52
CA ARG A 3 -31.51 6.53 18.36
C ARG A 3 -31.04 5.15 18.82
N ARG A 4 -31.89 4.15 18.57
CA ARG A 4 -31.59 2.74 18.76
C ARG A 4 -30.26 2.40 18.09
N ASP A 5 -29.32 1.91 18.87
CA ASP A 5 -28.25 1.06 18.39
C ASP A 5 -28.86 -0.04 17.51
N GLU A 6 -28.60 0.01 16.21
CA GLU A 6 -28.72 -1.17 15.35
C GLU A 6 -27.67 -2.18 15.84
N PHE A 7 -28.07 -3.02 16.78
CA PHE A 7 -27.40 -4.31 16.97
C PHE A 7 -27.55 -5.08 15.66
N CYS A 8 -26.56 -4.94 14.78
CA CYS A 8 -26.37 -5.81 13.63
C CYS A 8 -26.33 -7.24 14.17
N ALA A 9 -27.37 -8.03 13.88
CA ALA A 9 -27.41 -9.45 14.21
C ALA A 9 -26.08 -10.11 13.78
N PRO A 10 -25.49 -11.03 14.58
CA PRO A 10 -24.26 -11.70 14.21
C PRO A 10 -24.50 -12.41 12.88
N LYS A 11 -23.94 -11.85 11.80
CA LYS A 11 -24.02 -12.43 10.46
C LYS A 11 -23.32 -13.77 10.54
N ILE A 12 -24.08 -14.86 10.39
CA ILE A 12 -23.49 -16.19 10.28
C ILE A 12 -22.56 -16.14 9.07
N PRO A 13 -21.25 -16.34 9.27
CA PRO A 13 -20.28 -16.18 8.19
C PRO A 13 -20.56 -17.24 7.13
N THR A 14 -20.61 -16.81 5.87
CA THR A 14 -20.70 -17.74 4.74
C THR A 14 -19.37 -18.48 4.60
N LEU A 15 -19.36 -19.59 3.85
CA LEU A 15 -18.12 -20.30 3.53
C LEU A 15 -17.08 -19.36 2.90
N VAL A 16 -17.53 -18.45 2.03
CA VAL A 16 -16.67 -17.43 1.41
C VAL A 16 -16.07 -16.50 2.46
N ASP A 17 -16.85 -16.07 3.45
CA ASP A 17 -16.35 -15.20 4.52
C ASP A 17 -15.30 -15.89 5.38
N LEU A 18 -15.49 -17.17 5.70
CA LEU A 18 -14.52 -17.98 6.41
C LEU A 18 -13.22 -18.16 5.60
N CYS A 19 -13.34 -18.41 4.29
CA CYS A 19 -12.18 -18.50 3.40
C CYS A 19 -11.43 -17.17 3.32
N VAL A 20 -12.14 -16.05 3.15
CA VAL A 20 -11.53 -14.71 3.12
C VAL A 20 -10.80 -14.42 4.42
N GLN A 21 -11.42 -14.71 5.57
CA GLN A 21 -10.78 -14.52 6.87
C GLN A 21 -9.52 -15.37 7.02
N LYS A 22 -9.58 -16.65 6.63
CA LYS A 22 -8.41 -17.53 6.68
C LYS A 22 -7.29 -17.04 5.77
N VAL A 23 -7.62 -16.49 4.61
CA VAL A 23 -6.64 -15.89 3.70
C VAL A 23 -6.03 -14.63 4.31
N ILE A 24 -6.83 -13.77 4.96
CA ILE A 24 -6.34 -12.58 5.67
C ILE A 24 -5.35 -13.00 6.77
N ASP A 25 -5.66 -14.02 7.56
CA ASP A 25 -4.76 -14.55 8.60
C ASP A 25 -3.43 -15.11 8.03
N ASN A 26 -3.44 -15.49 6.74
CA ASN A 26 -2.31 -16.12 6.05
C ASN A 26 -1.80 -15.28 4.88
N VAL A 27 -2.04 -13.96 4.90
CA VAL A 27 -1.67 -13.02 3.82
C VAL A 27 -0.19 -13.06 3.47
N ARG A 28 0.69 -13.40 4.43
CA ARG A 28 2.14 -13.59 4.19
C ARG A 28 2.49 -14.67 3.15
N TYR A 29 1.57 -15.60 2.89
CA TYR A 29 1.74 -16.65 1.89
C TYR A 29 1.02 -16.33 0.57
N LEU A 30 0.42 -15.14 0.46
CA LEU A 30 -0.27 -14.73 -0.75
C LEU A 30 0.76 -14.51 -1.87
N GLY A 31 0.67 -15.32 -2.92
CA GLY A 31 1.54 -15.24 -4.10
C GLY A 31 0.81 -14.64 -5.30
N ASN A 32 0.90 -15.33 -6.44
CA ASN A 32 0.18 -14.95 -7.65
C ASN A 32 -1.34 -15.07 -7.46
N VAL A 33 -2.06 -13.94 -7.59
CA VAL A 33 -3.53 -13.88 -7.47
C VAL A 33 -4.22 -13.62 -8.80
N GLY A 34 -3.54 -13.82 -9.93
CA GLY A 34 -4.09 -13.55 -11.26
C GLY A 34 -5.40 -14.27 -11.55
N TYR A 35 -5.59 -15.48 -11.00
CA TYR A 35 -6.78 -16.31 -11.19
C TYR A 35 -7.93 -16.01 -10.21
N VAL A 36 -7.72 -15.13 -9.22
CA VAL A 36 -8.72 -14.84 -8.19
C VAL A 36 -9.68 -13.75 -8.67
N ASP A 37 -10.96 -13.89 -8.36
CA ASP A 37 -11.96 -12.88 -8.72
C ASP A 37 -11.71 -11.53 -8.06
N GLN A 38 -11.98 -10.46 -8.82
CA GLN A 38 -11.73 -9.08 -8.39
C GLN A 38 -12.46 -8.75 -7.08
N HIS A 39 -13.69 -9.21 -6.92
CA HIS A 39 -14.49 -8.98 -5.71
C HIS A 39 -13.86 -9.60 -4.46
N LEU A 40 -13.20 -10.76 -4.57
CA LEU A 40 -12.48 -11.37 -3.45
C LEU A 40 -11.21 -10.58 -3.12
N LEU A 41 -10.50 -10.12 -4.15
CA LEU A 41 -9.31 -9.26 -3.98
C LEU A 41 -9.66 -7.93 -3.29
N GLU A 42 -10.80 -7.33 -3.63
CA GLU A 42 -11.30 -6.11 -2.97
C GLU A 42 -11.57 -6.31 -1.47
N ARG A 43 -11.82 -7.55 -1.03
CA ARG A 43 -12.02 -7.88 0.38
C ARG A 43 -10.74 -8.26 1.10
N ILE A 44 -9.78 -8.90 0.42
CA ILE A 44 -8.55 -9.42 1.02
C ILE A 44 -7.42 -8.37 1.03
N LEU A 45 -7.20 -7.71 -0.12
CA LEU A 45 -6.08 -6.79 -0.32
C LEU A 45 -6.07 -5.58 0.63
N PRO A 46 -7.21 -5.00 1.09
CA PRO A 46 -7.19 -3.92 2.07
C PRO A 46 -6.54 -4.29 3.41
N HIS A 47 -6.48 -5.58 3.75
CA HIS A 47 -5.87 -6.07 4.98
C HIS A 47 -4.39 -6.40 4.82
N CYS A 48 -3.85 -6.33 3.60
CA CYS A 48 -2.44 -6.55 3.35
C CYS A 48 -1.59 -5.37 3.85
N THR A 49 -0.35 -5.65 4.28
CA THR A 49 0.65 -4.59 4.46
C THR A 49 1.21 -4.17 3.11
N VAL A 50 1.92 -3.04 3.07
CA VAL A 50 2.53 -2.52 1.84
C VAL A 50 3.44 -3.57 1.20
N ASP A 51 4.34 -4.18 1.97
CA ASP A 51 5.30 -5.16 1.44
C ASP A 51 4.60 -6.37 0.83
N GLN A 52 3.50 -6.81 1.46
CA GLN A 52 2.70 -7.92 0.96
C GLN A 52 1.99 -7.54 -0.33
N LEU A 53 1.38 -6.35 -0.38
CA LEU A 53 0.75 -5.85 -1.60
C LEU A 53 1.77 -5.71 -2.75
N MET A 54 2.97 -5.23 -2.44
CA MET A 54 4.07 -5.13 -3.42
C MET A 54 4.52 -6.50 -3.92
N ASN A 55 4.63 -7.48 -3.02
CA ASN A 55 4.98 -8.85 -3.40
C ASN A 55 3.90 -9.48 -4.29
N VAL A 56 2.63 -9.26 -3.99
CA VAL A 56 1.50 -9.76 -4.77
C VAL A 56 1.48 -9.14 -6.18
N GLU A 57 1.72 -7.84 -6.30
CA GLU A 57 1.84 -7.19 -7.62
C GLU A 57 3.04 -7.71 -8.42
N LYS A 58 4.19 -7.92 -7.77
CA LYS A 58 5.39 -8.47 -8.44
C LYS A 58 5.24 -9.94 -8.83
N SER A 59 4.52 -10.72 -8.02
CA SER A 59 4.29 -12.15 -8.24
C SER A 59 3.18 -12.44 -9.24
N THR A 60 2.23 -11.52 -9.40
CA THR A 60 1.10 -11.69 -10.33
C THR A 60 1.52 -11.36 -11.76
N LYS A 61 1.53 -12.38 -12.63
CA LYS A 61 1.86 -12.22 -14.05
C LYS A 61 0.60 -12.38 -14.90
N GLY A 62 0.39 -11.47 -15.85
CA GLY A 62 -0.64 -11.59 -16.89
C GLY A 62 -2.01 -10.98 -16.59
N ARG A 63 -2.21 -10.34 -15.42
CA ARG A 63 -3.44 -9.60 -15.11
C ARG A 63 -3.13 -8.25 -14.47
N ASP A 64 -3.80 -7.20 -14.93
CA ASP A 64 -3.66 -5.88 -14.31
C ASP A 64 -4.53 -5.81 -13.05
N LEU A 65 -3.88 -5.69 -11.89
CA LEU A 65 -4.54 -5.53 -10.58
C LEU A 65 -4.86 -4.06 -10.24
N SER A 66 -4.43 -3.12 -11.10
CA SER A 66 -4.61 -1.67 -10.91
C SER A 66 -6.03 -1.25 -10.48
N PRO A 67 -7.14 -1.83 -10.98
CA PRO A 67 -8.48 -1.41 -10.57
C PRO A 67 -8.74 -1.49 -9.05
N VAL A 68 -8.08 -2.45 -8.39
CA VAL A 68 -8.20 -2.70 -6.95
C VAL A 68 -7.02 -2.08 -6.21
N THR A 69 -5.79 -2.30 -6.71
CA THR A 69 -4.58 -1.94 -5.98
C THR A 69 -4.30 -0.45 -6.01
N ASP A 70 -4.65 0.27 -7.07
CA ASP A 70 -4.31 1.70 -7.22
C ASP A 70 -4.97 2.55 -6.11
N LYS A 71 -6.21 2.21 -5.74
CA LYS A 71 -6.92 2.82 -4.60
C LYS A 71 -6.24 2.51 -3.26
N LEU A 72 -5.70 1.31 -3.11
CA LEU A 72 -4.99 0.89 -1.90
C LEU A 72 -3.63 1.59 -1.81
N TRP A 73 -2.88 1.65 -2.90
CA TRP A 73 -1.62 2.38 -3.00
C TRP A 73 -1.76 3.85 -2.66
N LYS A 74 -2.83 4.51 -3.12
CA LYS A 74 -3.14 5.88 -2.71
C LYS A 74 -3.30 6.01 -1.19
N LYS A 75 -4.05 5.10 -0.56
CA LYS A 75 -4.23 5.10 0.91
C LYS A 75 -2.94 4.83 1.66
N PHE A 76 -2.10 3.91 1.16
CA PHE A 76 -0.79 3.64 1.77
C PHE A 76 0.16 4.82 1.64
N PHE A 77 0.16 5.47 0.47
CA PHE A 77 0.95 6.67 0.24
C PHE A 77 0.53 7.80 1.20
N GLU A 78 -0.77 8.02 1.36
CA GLU A 78 -1.30 8.99 2.32
C GLU A 78 -0.94 8.63 3.76
N LYS A 79 -1.02 7.35 4.13
CA LYS A 79 -0.68 6.89 5.48
C LYS A 79 0.80 7.05 5.81
N GLN A 80 1.70 6.81 4.86
CA GLN A 80 3.15 6.87 5.11
C GLN A 80 3.73 8.27 4.94
N PHE A 81 3.27 9.02 3.94
CA PHE A 81 3.84 10.33 3.58
C PHE A 81 2.93 11.50 3.92
N GLY A 82 1.73 11.25 4.45
CA GLY A 82 0.74 12.26 4.81
C GLY A 82 -0.12 12.76 3.63
N THR A 83 -1.27 13.34 4.00
CA THR A 83 -2.26 13.90 3.06
C THR A 83 -1.69 15.07 2.25
N ASN A 84 -0.84 15.92 2.86
CA ASN A 84 -0.25 17.08 2.17
C ASN A 84 0.57 16.65 0.96
N SER A 85 1.45 15.67 1.14
CA SER A 85 2.31 15.20 0.06
C SER A 85 1.52 14.45 -1.03
N THR A 86 0.44 13.76 -0.64
CA THR A 86 -0.49 13.12 -1.57
C THR A 86 -1.18 14.17 -2.46
N ASN A 87 -1.64 15.26 -1.87
CA ASN A 87 -2.27 16.37 -2.59
C ASN A 87 -1.30 17.07 -3.53
N GLU A 88 -0.04 17.25 -3.12
CA GLU A 88 1.00 17.81 -3.99
C GLU A 88 1.25 16.92 -5.22
N VAL A 89 1.32 15.60 -5.04
CA VAL A 89 1.50 14.67 -6.16
C VAL A 89 0.31 14.74 -7.12
N ILE A 90 -0.92 14.75 -6.60
CA ILE A 90 -2.14 14.91 -7.41
C ILE A 90 -2.13 16.25 -8.16
N LYS A 91 -1.71 17.34 -7.50
CA LYS A 91 -1.60 18.66 -8.12
C LYS A 91 -0.57 18.66 -9.26
N LYS A 92 0.63 18.13 -9.03
CA LYS A 92 1.70 17.99 -10.04
C LYS A 92 1.25 17.15 -11.23
N MET A 93 0.51 16.07 -10.99
CA MET A 93 -0.07 15.24 -12.06
C MET A 93 -1.05 16.02 -12.94
N LYS A 94 -1.94 16.79 -12.31
CA LYS A 94 -2.92 17.64 -13.03
C LYS A 94 -2.23 18.72 -13.85
N GLU A 95 -1.25 19.40 -13.26
CA GLU A 95 -0.49 20.47 -13.94
C GLU A 95 0.27 19.94 -15.16
N LYS A 96 0.92 18.78 -15.02
CA LYS A 96 1.68 18.16 -16.11
C LYS A 96 0.82 17.32 -17.07
N LYS A 97 -0.48 17.18 -16.82
CA LYS A 97 -1.41 16.31 -17.56
C LYS A 97 -0.91 14.86 -17.71
N VAL A 98 -0.30 14.32 -16.66
CA VAL A 98 0.22 12.95 -16.62
C VAL A 98 -0.50 12.15 -15.54
N SER A 99 -0.81 10.89 -15.85
CA SER A 99 -1.29 9.91 -14.89
C SER A 99 -0.22 8.82 -14.72
N PHE A 100 0.18 8.59 -13.47
CA PHE A 100 1.05 7.48 -13.09
C PHE A 100 0.31 6.58 -12.10
N LYS A 101 0.68 5.29 -12.08
CA LYS A 101 0.15 4.36 -11.08
C LYS A 101 0.67 4.76 -9.70
N TRP A 102 -0.18 4.68 -8.68
CA TRP A 102 0.24 5.06 -7.32
C TRP A 102 1.39 4.20 -6.79
N VAL A 103 1.50 2.94 -7.22
CA VAL A 103 2.66 2.07 -6.90
C VAL A 103 3.99 2.65 -7.38
N GLN A 104 4.03 3.24 -8.59
CA GLN A 104 5.26 3.81 -9.14
C GLN A 104 5.69 5.05 -8.37
N LEU A 105 4.72 5.89 -7.98
CA LEU A 105 4.97 7.06 -7.14
C LEU A 105 5.49 6.67 -5.76
N TYR A 106 4.91 5.61 -5.20
CA TYR A 106 5.30 5.06 -3.92
C TYR A 106 6.75 4.56 -3.97
N GLU A 107 7.11 3.73 -4.96
CA GLU A 107 8.48 3.24 -5.13
C GLU A 107 9.48 4.37 -5.41
N ALA A 108 9.12 5.34 -6.26
CA ALA A 108 9.99 6.47 -6.58
C ALA A 108 10.30 7.31 -5.33
N LYS A 109 9.27 7.66 -4.55
CA LYS A 109 9.43 8.44 -3.34
C LYS A 109 10.17 7.68 -2.23
N GLY A 110 9.95 6.37 -2.13
CA GLY A 110 10.71 5.50 -1.23
C GLY A 110 12.21 5.53 -1.54
N LYS A 111 12.59 5.48 -2.84
CA LYS A 111 13.99 5.60 -3.27
C LYS A 111 14.59 6.96 -2.97
N GLU A 112 13.85 8.05 -3.21
CA GLU A 112 14.29 9.41 -2.89
C GLU A 112 14.61 9.58 -1.39
N MET A 113 13.75 9.05 -0.51
CA MET A 113 14.01 9.11 0.94
C MET A 113 15.21 8.26 1.35
N ALA A 114 15.33 7.03 0.82
CA ALA A 114 16.47 6.16 1.13
C ALA A 114 17.81 6.77 0.69
N GLN A 115 17.81 7.48 -0.45
CA GLN A 115 18.99 8.21 -0.90
C GLN A 115 19.33 9.38 0.04
N ALA A 116 18.33 10.19 0.42
CA ALA A 116 18.54 11.30 1.34
C ALA A 116 19.04 10.84 2.72
N GLU A 117 18.56 9.70 3.21
CA GLU A 117 19.01 9.08 4.45
C GLU A 117 20.48 8.63 4.35
N ASN A 118 20.86 7.93 3.27
CA ASN A 118 22.26 7.54 3.04
C ASN A 118 23.20 8.75 2.96
N GLU A 119 22.80 9.82 2.27
CA GLU A 119 23.59 11.06 2.20
C GLU A 119 23.71 11.76 3.57
N ALA A 120 22.72 11.63 4.45
CA ALA A 120 22.79 12.14 5.82
C ALA A 120 23.73 11.30 6.68
N LEU A 121 23.66 9.97 6.57
CA LEU A 121 24.55 9.04 7.25
C LEU A 121 26.01 9.24 6.83
N ASP A 122 26.27 9.44 5.53
CA ASP A 122 27.61 9.72 5.01
C ASP A 122 28.17 11.03 5.55
N ARG A 123 27.34 12.08 5.65
CA ARG A 123 27.72 13.36 6.27
C ARG A 123 28.10 13.19 7.74
N ILE A 124 27.31 12.43 8.50
CA ILE A 124 27.59 12.15 9.91
C ILE A 124 28.90 11.36 10.05
N LYS A 125 29.10 10.33 9.21
CA LYS A 125 30.33 9.52 9.21
C LYS A 125 31.57 10.37 8.91
N GLN A 126 31.49 11.30 7.98
CA GLN A 126 32.59 12.23 7.67
C GLN A 126 32.91 13.18 8.83
N LEU A 127 31.93 13.52 9.68
CA LEU A 127 32.16 14.36 10.86
C LEU A 127 32.92 13.58 11.95
N TYR A 128 32.52 12.35 12.25
CA TYR A 128 33.24 11.50 13.21
C TYR A 128 34.68 11.22 12.80
N GLN A 129 34.93 10.95 11.51
CA GLN A 129 36.28 10.75 10.98
C GLN A 129 37.19 12.00 11.09
N LYS A 130 36.61 13.19 11.25
CA LYS A 130 37.34 14.44 11.45
C LYS A 130 37.56 14.78 12.92
N GLU A 131 36.78 14.22 13.84
CA GLU A 131 36.96 14.38 15.29
C GLU A 131 37.96 13.39 15.88
N ASP A 132 38.12 12.20 15.28
CA ASP A 132 39.08 11.18 15.69
C ASP A 132 40.52 11.40 15.12
N ALA A 133 40.81 12.54 14.49
CA ALA A 133 42.09 12.89 13.85
C ALA A 133 42.70 14.17 14.45
#